data_AF-A0A3N1GDF0-F1
#
_entry.id   AF-A0A3N1GDF0-F1
#
_cell.length_a   1.000
_cell.length_b   1.000
_cell.length_c   1.000
_cell.angle_alpha   90.00
_cell.angle_beta   90.00
_cell.angle_gamma   90.00
#
_symmetry.space_group_name_H-M   'P 1'
#
loop_
_entity.id
_entity.type
_entity.pdbx_description
1 polymer ?
#
loop_
_entity_poly.entity_id
_entity_poly.type
_entity_poly.pdbx_seq_one_letter_code
_entity_poly.pdbx_strand_id
1 'polypeptide(L)'
;MQGFLMTRGYAQQDDYIFLGRGPGSRWWERFEKYGNSERSGLVVTSDGERWFALLSGIPTKRRDVMRTPIRIKLALEGSRTDTESGAAQAVQRLIAVWLEDLATRSGRVAAAFDEAFPEQDIAGLLVENDDTTVQAVDERLQRVLAAFGKSGDTPGPSGRPAVDGWWVGSLHDEQDQDHRTAAAAAAALLAGAPGIAGYFNMLRTSEYAGQAAEALRADTGGSVHVLTDLRTHELPSPKEAPRPPKPDPRTIAAILGAGAIVIVLVWVITRWLDHD
;
A
#
# COMPACT_ATOMS: atom_id res chain seq x y z
N MET A 1 17.18 -0.92 -6.05
CA MET A 1 16.36 -1.45 -4.94
C MET A 1 17.23 -2.14 -3.90
N GLN A 2 16.92 -1.96 -2.61
CA GLN A 2 17.53 -2.63 -1.46
C GLN A 2 16.47 -3.32 -0.61
N GLY A 3 16.82 -4.43 0.05
CA GLY A 3 15.92 -5.15 0.94
C GLY A 3 16.58 -5.45 2.28
N PHE A 4 15.78 -5.43 3.34
CA PHE A 4 16.22 -5.62 4.71
C PHE A 4 15.25 -6.55 5.42
N LEU A 5 15.77 -7.63 5.99
CA LEU A 5 14.97 -8.64 6.68
C LEU A 5 15.16 -8.52 8.18
N MET A 6 14.08 -8.32 8.92
CA MET A 6 14.06 -8.30 10.37
C MET A 6 13.44 -9.59 10.90
N THR A 7 14.10 -10.22 11.86
CA THR A 7 13.57 -11.37 12.58
C THR A 7 14.13 -11.44 14.00
N ARG A 8 13.70 -12.41 14.79
CA ARG A 8 14.23 -12.65 16.14
C ARG A 8 14.86 -14.04 16.24
N GLY A 9 15.72 -14.19 17.24
CA GLY A 9 16.27 -15.47 17.66
C GLY A 9 15.27 -16.32 18.45
N TYR A 10 15.76 -17.39 19.07
CA TYR A 10 14.93 -18.34 19.80
C TYR A 10 14.75 -17.98 21.27
N ALA A 11 15.72 -17.27 21.86
CA ALA A 11 15.65 -16.93 23.26
C ALA A 11 14.53 -15.89 23.46
N GLN A 12 13.85 -15.98 24.59
CA GLN A 12 12.71 -15.11 24.89
C GLN A 12 13.10 -13.62 24.90
N GLN A 13 14.34 -13.33 25.25
CA GLN A 13 14.91 -11.98 25.31
C GLN A 13 15.45 -11.47 23.97
N ASP A 14 15.41 -12.28 22.90
CA ASP A 14 15.88 -11.86 21.59
C ASP A 14 14.83 -10.94 20.97
N ASP A 15 15.13 -9.65 20.96
CA ASP A 15 14.35 -8.67 20.22
C ASP A 15 14.46 -8.91 18.71
N TYR A 16 13.50 -8.35 17.97
CA TYR A 16 13.59 -8.34 16.51
C TYR A 16 14.78 -7.46 16.08
N ILE A 17 15.66 -8.02 15.26
CA ILE A 17 16.83 -7.33 14.69
C ILE A 17 16.92 -7.59 13.18
N PHE A 18 17.61 -6.70 12.46
CA PHE A 18 17.89 -6.91 11.04
C PHE A 18 19.01 -7.94 10.86
N LEU A 19 18.86 -8.84 9.89
CA LEU A 19 19.92 -9.76 9.49
C LEU A 19 20.95 -9.00 8.64
N GLY A 20 22.22 -9.03 9.06
CA GLY A 20 23.24 -8.16 8.52
C GLY A 20 22.91 -6.69 8.79
N ARG A 21 22.53 -5.93 7.76
CA ARG A 21 22.28 -4.49 7.84
C ARG A 21 20.79 -4.14 7.92
N GLY A 22 20.49 -3.04 8.61
CA GLY A 22 19.19 -2.38 8.56
C GLY A 22 19.14 -1.22 7.57
N PRO A 23 17.95 -0.69 7.26
CA PRO A 23 17.79 0.51 6.46
C PRO A 23 18.34 1.74 7.19
N GLY A 24 18.78 2.74 6.43
CA GLY A 24 19.37 3.97 7.00
C GLY A 24 18.38 4.86 7.76
N SER A 25 17.08 4.61 7.61
CA SER A 25 16.03 5.30 8.35
C SER A 25 14.90 4.34 8.72
N ARG A 26 14.16 4.65 9.77
CA ARG A 26 12.98 3.89 10.21
C ARG A 26 11.69 4.59 9.80
N TRP A 27 11.58 4.88 8.50
CA TRP A 27 10.46 5.62 7.89
C TRP A 27 9.07 5.05 8.22
N TRP A 28 8.99 3.77 8.64
CA TRP A 28 7.74 3.12 8.99
C TRP A 28 7.23 3.44 10.40
N GLU A 29 8.05 3.95 11.32
CA GLU A 29 7.66 4.23 12.72
C GLU A 29 6.44 5.18 12.79
N ARG A 30 6.30 6.11 11.84
CA ARG A 30 5.13 7.01 11.76
C ARG A 30 3.79 6.29 11.57
N PHE A 31 3.82 5.02 11.15
CA PHE A 31 2.64 4.20 10.91
C PHE A 31 2.29 3.26 12.07
N GLU A 32 3.12 3.16 13.11
CA GLU A 32 2.90 2.22 14.23
C GLU A 32 1.60 2.49 15.00
N LYS A 33 1.12 3.73 15.02
CA LYS A 33 -0.21 4.06 15.59
C LYS A 33 -1.39 3.41 14.85
N TYR A 34 -1.18 2.93 13.63
CA TYR A 34 -2.21 2.27 12.80
C TYR A 34 -2.03 0.76 12.71
N GLY A 35 -0.93 0.20 13.21
CA GLY A 35 -0.62 -1.22 13.08
C GLY A 35 0.25 -1.77 14.19
N ASN A 36 -0.07 -2.99 14.62
CA ASN A 36 0.79 -3.76 15.49
C ASN A 36 1.79 -4.54 14.63
N SER A 37 3.08 -4.30 14.86
CA SER A 37 4.16 -4.88 14.07
C SER A 37 4.39 -6.39 14.29
N GLU A 38 3.77 -6.98 15.33
CA GLU A 38 3.72 -8.42 15.56
C GLU A 38 2.57 -9.12 14.82
N ARG A 39 1.69 -8.36 14.19
CA ARG A 39 0.59 -8.85 13.35
C ARG A 39 0.87 -8.54 11.89
N SER A 40 0.19 -9.26 11.00
CA SER A 40 0.34 -9.03 9.56
C SER A 40 -0.01 -7.59 9.20
N GLY A 41 0.80 -6.96 8.35
CA GLY A 41 0.59 -5.58 7.92
C GLY A 41 1.33 -5.29 6.62
N LEU A 42 0.89 -4.26 5.93
CA LEU A 42 1.56 -3.73 4.73
C LEU A 42 1.58 -2.21 4.80
N VAL A 43 2.69 -1.60 4.45
CA VAL A 43 2.74 -0.18 4.10
C VAL A 43 3.61 0.00 2.87
N VAL A 44 3.13 0.78 1.92
CA VAL A 44 3.86 1.24 0.74
C VAL A 44 3.69 2.76 0.70
N THR A 45 4.78 3.49 0.52
CA THR A 45 4.75 4.94 0.35
C THR A 45 5.71 5.36 -0.75
N SER A 46 5.36 6.43 -1.44
CA SER A 46 6.19 7.01 -2.49
C SER A 46 6.04 8.52 -2.50
N ASP A 47 7.15 9.23 -2.73
CA ASP A 47 7.18 10.68 -2.94
C ASP A 47 7.23 11.05 -4.43
N GLY A 48 7.17 10.04 -5.32
CA GLY A 48 7.30 10.19 -6.76
C GLY A 48 8.70 9.85 -7.31
N GLU A 49 9.73 9.96 -6.47
CA GLU A 49 11.13 9.68 -6.84
C GLU A 49 11.65 8.41 -6.15
N ARG A 50 11.28 8.22 -4.89
CA ARG A 50 11.61 7.05 -4.07
C ARG A 50 10.35 6.39 -3.56
N TRP A 51 10.42 5.08 -3.44
CA TRP A 51 9.37 4.29 -2.81
C TRP A 51 9.95 3.42 -1.69
N PHE A 52 9.10 3.14 -0.72
CA PHE A 52 9.40 2.31 0.43
C PHE A 52 8.25 1.34 0.65
N ALA A 53 8.55 0.09 0.97
CA ALA A 53 7.56 -0.92 1.30
C ALA A 53 7.96 -1.70 2.55
N LEU A 54 7.01 -1.95 3.45
CA LEU A 54 7.16 -2.75 4.64
C LEU A 54 6.06 -3.81 4.66
N LEU A 55 6.46 -5.08 4.59
CA LEU A 55 5.60 -6.21 4.91
C LEU A 55 5.94 -6.66 6.33
N SER A 56 4.97 -6.69 7.22
CA SER A 56 5.16 -7.09 8.61
C SER A 56 4.35 -8.32 8.95
N GLY A 57 4.79 -9.03 9.99
CA GLY A 57 4.05 -10.17 10.54
C GLY A 57 3.97 -11.39 9.62
N ILE A 58 4.88 -11.54 8.66
CA ILE A 58 4.92 -12.73 7.80
C ILE A 58 5.26 -13.94 8.70
N PRO A 59 4.39 -14.97 8.78
CA PRO A 59 4.64 -16.12 9.64
C PRO A 59 5.81 -16.94 9.11
N THR A 60 6.56 -17.57 10.00
CA THR A 60 7.57 -18.58 9.67
C THR A 60 7.22 -19.91 10.34
N LYS A 61 7.84 -21.01 9.91
CA LYS A 61 7.76 -22.29 10.63
C LYS A 61 8.37 -22.25 12.03
N ARG A 62 9.28 -21.31 12.27
CA ARG A 62 10.05 -21.21 13.51
C ARG A 62 9.19 -20.76 14.68
N ARG A 63 9.53 -21.25 15.85
CA ARG A 63 8.91 -20.91 17.12
C ARG A 63 9.99 -20.64 18.16
N ASP A 64 9.72 -19.73 19.08
CA ASP A 64 10.62 -19.52 20.22
C ASP A 64 10.51 -20.65 21.25
N VAL A 65 11.29 -20.56 22.33
CA VAL A 65 11.27 -21.51 23.45
C VAL A 65 9.90 -21.67 24.12
N MET A 66 9.02 -20.67 24.03
CA MET A 66 7.64 -20.69 24.55
C MET A 66 6.62 -21.16 23.49
N ARG A 67 7.09 -21.65 22.34
CA ARG A 67 6.30 -22.05 21.17
C ARG A 67 5.54 -20.91 20.51
N THR A 68 5.87 -19.65 20.81
CA THR A 68 5.29 -18.48 20.15
C THR A 68 5.80 -18.42 18.71
N PRO A 69 4.92 -18.26 17.70
CA PRO A 69 5.35 -18.13 16.31
C PRO A 69 6.32 -16.96 16.12
N ILE A 70 7.47 -17.25 15.49
CA ILE A 70 8.39 -16.21 15.04
C ILE A 70 7.89 -15.68 13.71
N ARG A 71 7.88 -14.35 13.59
CA ARG A 71 7.51 -13.67 12.34
C ARG A 71 8.72 -12.97 11.76
N ILE A 72 8.59 -12.51 10.53
CA ILE A 72 9.59 -11.65 9.88
C ILE A 72 8.93 -10.34 9.45
N LYS A 73 9.76 -9.31 9.33
CA LYS A 73 9.42 -8.06 8.64
C LYS A 73 10.38 -7.87 7.49
N LEU A 74 9.86 -7.49 6.34
CA LEU A 74 10.63 -7.17 5.15
C LEU A 74 10.46 -5.68 4.87
N ALA A 75 11.54 -4.92 4.99
CA ALA A 75 11.60 -3.55 4.49
C ALA A 75 12.29 -3.54 3.12
N LEU A 76 11.73 -2.80 2.17
CA LEU A 76 12.25 -2.63 0.82
C LEU A 76 12.30 -1.14 0.51
N GLU A 77 13.36 -0.72 -0.16
CA GLU A 77 13.53 0.65 -0.62
C GLU A 77 13.96 0.66 -2.08
N GLY A 78 13.42 1.58 -2.86
CA GLY A 78 13.82 1.74 -4.24
C GLY A 78 13.58 3.16 -4.74
N SER A 79 13.97 3.36 -6.00
CA SER A 79 13.73 4.58 -6.75
C SER A 79 12.79 4.31 -7.92
N ARG A 80 12.27 5.38 -8.53
CA ARG A 80 11.48 5.30 -9.75
C ARG A 80 12.20 4.57 -10.88
N THR A 81 13.52 4.73 -10.99
CA THR A 81 14.36 4.05 -12.00
C THR A 81 14.41 2.53 -11.81
N ASP A 82 14.15 2.00 -10.60
CA ASP A 82 14.08 0.56 -10.37
C ASP A 82 12.91 -0.09 -11.13
N THR A 83 11.92 0.69 -11.58
CA THR A 83 10.80 0.21 -12.39
C THR A 83 11.27 -0.38 -13.71
N GLU A 84 12.27 0.22 -14.34
CA GLU A 84 12.83 -0.22 -15.62
C GLU A 84 13.61 -1.54 -15.50
N SER A 85 14.15 -1.83 -14.30
CA SER A 85 14.94 -3.03 -14.02
C SER A 85 14.11 -4.30 -13.75
N GLY A 86 12.79 -4.18 -13.66
CA GLY A 86 11.90 -5.29 -13.26
C GLY A 86 11.87 -5.59 -11.76
N ALA A 87 12.77 -5.01 -10.95
CA ALA A 87 12.77 -5.20 -9.50
C ALA A 87 11.47 -4.73 -8.84
N ALA A 88 10.95 -3.56 -9.24
CA ALA A 88 9.65 -3.06 -8.76
C ALA A 88 8.49 -4.01 -9.12
N GLN A 89 8.60 -4.71 -10.25
CA GLN A 89 7.58 -5.66 -10.70
C GLN A 89 7.57 -6.94 -9.84
N ALA A 90 8.74 -7.41 -9.41
CA ALA A 90 8.85 -8.52 -8.46
C ALA A 90 8.25 -8.14 -7.09
N VAL A 91 8.51 -6.92 -6.61
CA VAL A 91 7.93 -6.40 -5.35
C VAL A 91 6.42 -6.24 -5.46
N GLN A 92 5.92 -5.71 -6.57
CA GLN A 92 4.48 -5.61 -6.85
C GLN A 92 3.81 -6.98 -6.74
N ARG A 93 4.40 -8.01 -7.38
CA ARG A 93 3.86 -9.37 -7.36
C ARG A 93 3.93 -9.99 -5.97
N LEU A 94 5.04 -9.80 -5.25
CA LEU A 94 5.16 -10.22 -3.85
C LEU A 94 4.04 -9.62 -2.99
N ILE A 95 3.76 -8.32 -3.12
CA ILE A 95 2.70 -7.64 -2.37
C ILE A 95 1.32 -8.17 -2.76
N ALA A 96 1.05 -8.36 -4.06
CA ALA A 96 -0.23 -8.89 -4.52
C ALA A 96 -0.49 -10.30 -3.96
N VAL A 97 0.52 -11.19 -4.04
CA VAL A 97 0.43 -12.54 -3.48
C VAL A 97 0.32 -12.50 -1.95
N TRP A 98 1.01 -11.58 -1.28
CA TRP A 98 0.91 -11.41 0.17
C TRP A 98 -0.50 -11.02 0.61
N LEU A 99 -1.11 -10.04 -0.05
CA LEU A 99 -2.47 -9.62 0.26
C LEU A 99 -3.48 -10.73 -0.01
N GLU A 100 -3.29 -11.51 -1.09
CA GLU A 100 -4.10 -12.70 -1.35
C GLU A 100 -3.87 -13.81 -0.32
N ASP A 101 -2.62 -14.03 0.12
CA ASP A 101 -2.30 -14.98 1.20
C ASP A 101 -2.99 -14.59 2.51
N LEU A 102 -3.09 -13.29 2.82
CA LEU A 102 -3.79 -12.81 4.01
C LEU A 102 -5.31 -13.01 3.90
N ALA A 103 -5.88 -12.79 2.72
CA ALA A 103 -7.31 -13.01 2.47
C ALA A 103 -7.68 -14.50 2.48
N THR A 104 -6.86 -15.36 1.86
CA THR A 104 -7.14 -16.79 1.61
C THR A 104 -6.47 -17.75 2.58
N ARG A 105 -5.50 -17.27 3.38
CA ARG A 105 -4.64 -18.07 4.28
C ARG A 105 -3.78 -19.12 3.57
N SER A 106 -3.40 -18.88 2.31
CA SER A 106 -2.60 -19.85 1.52
C SER A 106 -1.11 -19.89 1.87
N GLY A 107 -0.52 -18.80 2.39
CA GLY A 107 0.83 -18.80 2.98
C GLY A 107 1.99 -19.03 2.01
N ARG A 108 1.83 -18.70 0.72
CA ARG A 108 2.87 -18.84 -0.32
C ARG A 108 4.10 -17.96 -0.04
N VAL A 109 3.90 -16.72 0.41
CA VAL A 109 5.00 -15.82 0.78
C VAL A 109 5.78 -16.36 1.97
N ALA A 110 5.09 -16.86 2.99
CA ALA A 110 5.73 -17.49 4.14
C ALA A 110 6.59 -18.69 3.73
N ALA A 111 6.08 -19.55 2.86
CA ALA A 111 6.82 -20.69 2.34
C ALA A 111 8.10 -20.27 1.58
N ALA A 112 8.01 -19.23 0.73
CA ALA A 112 9.18 -18.71 0.00
C ALA A 112 10.27 -18.18 0.96
N PHE A 113 9.88 -17.53 2.06
CA PHE A 113 10.82 -17.08 3.08
C PHE A 113 11.42 -18.23 3.88
N ASP A 114 10.63 -19.22 4.29
CA ASP A 114 11.14 -20.41 4.99
C ASP A 114 12.15 -21.20 4.13
N GLU A 115 11.95 -21.23 2.81
CA GLU A 115 12.88 -21.87 1.86
C GLU A 115 14.18 -21.06 1.70
N ALA A 116 14.08 -19.74 1.54
CA ALA A 116 15.24 -18.88 1.35
C ALA A 116 16.06 -18.65 2.64
N PHE A 117 15.39 -18.74 3.80
CA PHE A 117 15.97 -18.58 5.13
C PHE A 117 15.67 -19.82 6.00
N PRO A 118 16.34 -20.95 5.72
CA PRO A 118 16.19 -22.14 6.54
C PRO A 118 16.56 -21.87 7.99
N GLU A 119 15.85 -22.56 8.88
CA GLU A 119 15.94 -22.38 10.32
C GLU A 119 17.38 -22.50 10.86
N GLN A 120 18.12 -23.51 10.37
CA GLN A 120 19.49 -23.79 10.78
C GLN A 120 20.49 -22.68 10.43
N ASP A 121 20.18 -21.83 9.45
CA ASP A 121 21.11 -20.78 8.99
C ASP A 121 20.91 -19.47 9.76
N ILE A 122 19.69 -19.22 10.24
CA ILE A 122 19.32 -17.91 10.80
C ILE A 122 20.11 -17.59 12.08
N ALA A 123 20.44 -18.61 12.88
CA ALA A 123 21.26 -18.40 14.07
C ALA A 123 22.63 -17.79 13.74
N GLY A 124 23.28 -18.25 12.65
CA GLY A 124 24.53 -17.66 12.17
C GLY A 124 24.34 -16.22 11.68
N LEU A 125 23.29 -16.00 10.87
CA LEU A 125 22.96 -14.68 10.32
C LEU A 125 22.56 -13.63 11.38
N LEU A 126 22.17 -14.06 12.59
CA LEU A 126 21.84 -13.17 13.71
C LEU A 126 23.07 -12.76 14.52
N VAL A 127 24.14 -13.56 14.51
CA VAL A 127 25.37 -13.31 15.28
C VAL A 127 26.36 -12.48 14.48
N GLU A 128 26.46 -12.75 13.18
CA GLU A 128 27.40 -12.10 12.28
C GLU A 128 26.78 -10.84 11.65
N ASN A 129 27.54 -9.76 11.59
CA ASN A 129 27.14 -8.52 10.90
C ASN A 129 28.31 -7.97 10.09
N ASP A 130 28.81 -8.81 9.19
CA ASP A 130 29.89 -8.50 8.27
C ASP A 130 29.37 -8.46 6.82
N ASP A 131 30.25 -8.06 5.89
CA ASP A 131 29.91 -7.95 4.47
C ASP A 131 29.47 -9.30 3.87
N THR A 132 30.02 -10.41 4.38
CA THR A 132 29.64 -11.77 3.97
C THR A 132 28.18 -12.07 4.33
N THR A 133 27.77 -11.73 5.56
CA THR A 133 26.38 -11.86 6.02
C THR A 133 25.44 -10.98 5.21
N VAL A 134 25.83 -9.73 4.96
CA VAL A 134 25.04 -8.81 4.14
C VAL A 134 24.83 -9.37 2.74
N GLN A 135 25.89 -9.86 2.09
CA GLN A 135 25.79 -10.47 0.76
C GLN A 135 24.89 -11.72 0.78
N ALA A 136 25.04 -12.61 1.77
CA ALA A 136 24.23 -13.80 1.88
C ALA A 136 22.74 -13.49 2.09
N VAL A 137 22.41 -12.48 2.89
CA VAL A 137 21.03 -12.01 3.08
C VAL A 137 20.49 -11.41 1.78
N ASP A 138 21.25 -10.56 1.10
CA ASP A 138 20.85 -9.94 -0.17
C ASP A 138 20.58 -11.02 -1.24
N GLU A 139 21.45 -12.02 -1.40
CA GLU A 139 21.26 -13.15 -2.32
C GLU A 139 19.99 -13.96 -2.01
N ARG A 140 19.72 -14.21 -0.72
CA ARG A 140 18.49 -14.92 -0.28
C ARG A 140 17.24 -14.11 -0.57
N LEU A 141 17.26 -12.80 -0.31
CA LEU A 141 16.15 -11.91 -0.66
C LEU A 141 15.91 -11.86 -2.17
N GLN A 142 16.97 -11.83 -2.98
CA GLN A 142 16.83 -11.89 -4.43
C GLN A 142 16.20 -13.20 -4.90
N ARG A 143 16.50 -14.35 -4.25
CA ARG A 143 15.81 -15.61 -4.54
C ARG A 143 14.31 -15.55 -4.23
N VAL A 144 13.92 -14.95 -3.10
CA VAL A 144 12.50 -14.74 -2.76
C VAL A 144 11.83 -13.88 -3.83
N LEU A 145 12.41 -12.74 -4.18
CA LEU A 145 11.83 -11.84 -5.20
C LEU A 145 11.77 -12.50 -6.58
N ALA A 146 12.80 -13.26 -6.96
CA ALA A 146 12.81 -14.00 -8.23
C ALA A 146 11.73 -15.08 -8.29
N ALA A 147 11.35 -15.70 -7.17
CA ALA A 147 10.24 -16.65 -7.11
C ALA A 147 8.90 -16.00 -7.49
N PHE A 148 8.73 -14.71 -7.23
CA PHE A 148 7.54 -13.94 -7.62
C PHE A 148 7.69 -13.24 -8.99
N GLY A 149 8.91 -13.07 -9.51
CA GLY A 149 9.15 -12.43 -10.81
C GLY A 149 8.92 -13.32 -12.04
N LYS A 150 9.02 -14.65 -11.91
CA LYS A 150 9.06 -15.60 -13.06
C LYS A 150 7.70 -16.03 -13.61
N SER A 151 6.59 -15.80 -12.89
CA SER A 151 5.29 -16.33 -13.30
C SER A 151 4.62 -15.47 -14.37
N GLY A 152 4.53 -15.97 -15.61
CA GLY A 152 3.72 -15.36 -16.68
C GLY A 152 2.21 -15.30 -16.35
N ASP A 153 1.76 -16.06 -15.35
CA ASP A 153 0.34 -16.28 -15.02
C ASP A 153 -0.22 -15.40 -13.90
N THR A 154 0.56 -14.51 -13.29
CA THR A 154 -0.04 -13.60 -12.30
C THR A 154 -0.95 -12.64 -13.04
N PRO A 155 -2.26 -12.60 -12.75
CA PRO A 155 -3.14 -11.60 -13.32
C PRO A 155 -2.50 -10.23 -13.08
N GLY A 156 -2.25 -9.48 -14.15
CA GLY A 156 -1.96 -8.05 -14.02
C GLY A 156 -3.05 -7.43 -13.13
N PRO A 157 -2.79 -6.27 -12.50
CA PRO A 157 -3.76 -5.62 -11.62
C PRO A 157 -5.06 -5.37 -12.38
N SER A 158 -5.99 -6.32 -12.31
CA SER A 158 -7.34 -6.27 -12.89
C SER A 158 -8.32 -5.65 -11.90
N GLY A 159 -7.78 -5.02 -10.85
CA GLY A 159 -8.54 -4.20 -9.92
C GLY A 159 -9.01 -2.91 -10.57
N ARG A 160 -10.02 -2.31 -9.97
CA ARG A 160 -10.49 -0.96 -10.32
C ARG A 160 -9.28 -0.01 -10.33
N PRO A 161 -9.15 0.90 -11.33
CA PRO A 161 -8.07 1.87 -11.34
C PRO A 161 -8.04 2.61 -10.00
N ALA A 162 -6.82 2.86 -9.49
CA ALA A 162 -6.61 3.58 -8.25
C ALA A 162 -7.44 4.86 -8.29
N VAL A 163 -8.41 4.96 -7.39
CA VAL A 163 -9.31 6.12 -7.33
C VAL A 163 -8.47 7.31 -6.90
N ASP A 164 -8.51 8.39 -7.68
CA ASP A 164 -7.88 9.66 -7.29
C ASP A 164 -8.43 10.10 -5.93
N GLY A 165 -7.54 10.37 -4.98
CA GLY A 165 -7.90 10.76 -3.62
C GLY A 165 -7.64 9.66 -2.59
N TRP A 166 -8.67 9.23 -1.87
CA TRP A 166 -8.53 8.25 -0.80
C TRP A 166 -9.60 7.17 -0.84
N TRP A 167 -9.24 5.98 -0.37
CA TRP A 167 -10.10 4.80 -0.35
C TRP A 167 -9.82 3.97 0.91
N VAL A 168 -10.87 3.40 1.49
CA VAL A 168 -10.78 2.45 2.60
C VAL A 168 -11.53 1.18 2.20
N GLY A 169 -10.88 0.02 2.33
CA GLY A 169 -11.43 -1.30 1.99
C GLY A 169 -11.26 -2.35 3.09
N SER A 170 -11.84 -3.51 2.84
CA SER A 170 -11.81 -4.72 3.68
C SER A 170 -10.86 -5.78 3.12
N LEU A 171 -10.03 -6.37 3.96
CA LEU A 171 -9.24 -7.55 3.58
C LEU A 171 -10.13 -8.80 3.41
N HIS A 172 -11.28 -8.86 4.08
CA HIS A 172 -12.08 -10.07 4.24
C HIS A 172 -13.33 -10.13 3.38
N ASP A 173 -13.59 -9.11 2.56
CA ASP A 173 -14.72 -9.16 1.63
C ASP A 173 -14.36 -9.97 0.37
N GLU A 174 -14.96 -11.17 0.29
CA GLU A 174 -14.82 -12.07 -0.86
C GLU A 174 -15.49 -11.52 -2.13
N GLN A 175 -16.50 -10.66 -2.00
CA GLN A 175 -17.25 -10.09 -3.11
C GLN A 175 -16.51 -8.89 -3.75
N ASP A 176 -15.82 -8.09 -2.94
CA ASP A 176 -15.36 -6.76 -3.37
C ASP A 176 -13.95 -6.68 -3.95
N GLN A 177 -13.17 -7.77 -3.90
CA GLN A 177 -11.80 -7.80 -4.46
C GLN A 177 -10.89 -6.67 -3.91
N ASP A 178 -11.19 -6.14 -2.73
CA ASP A 178 -10.52 -4.98 -2.12
C ASP A 178 -9.01 -5.19 -1.95
N HIS A 179 -8.58 -6.42 -1.64
CA HIS A 179 -7.16 -6.77 -1.61
C HIS A 179 -6.46 -6.57 -2.98
N ARG A 180 -7.17 -6.76 -4.10
CA ARG A 180 -6.66 -6.49 -5.46
C ARG A 180 -6.58 -5.00 -5.74
N THR A 181 -7.56 -4.22 -5.28
CA THR A 181 -7.53 -2.75 -5.35
C THR A 181 -6.33 -2.21 -4.55
N ALA A 182 -6.10 -2.72 -3.34
CA ALA A 182 -4.92 -2.36 -2.53
C ALA A 182 -3.60 -2.77 -3.22
N ALA A 183 -3.55 -3.95 -3.86
CA ALA A 183 -2.39 -4.38 -4.64
C ALA A 183 -2.14 -3.47 -5.86
N ALA A 184 -3.19 -3.03 -6.56
CA ALA A 184 -3.10 -2.09 -7.67
C ALA A 184 -2.62 -0.71 -7.21
N ALA A 185 -3.10 -0.22 -6.06
CA ALA A 185 -2.61 1.01 -5.46
C ALA A 185 -1.13 0.92 -5.08
N ALA A 186 -0.71 -0.17 -4.43
CA ALA A 186 0.70 -0.43 -4.13
C ALA A 186 1.56 -0.45 -5.41
N ALA A 187 1.08 -1.09 -6.48
CA ALA A 187 1.75 -1.09 -7.78
C ALA A 187 1.96 0.32 -8.34
N ALA A 188 0.95 1.18 -8.26
CA ALA A 188 1.05 2.56 -8.72
C ALA A 188 2.12 3.34 -7.95
N LEU A 189 2.20 3.15 -6.63
CA LEU A 189 3.22 3.79 -5.79
C LEU A 189 4.64 3.32 -6.13
N LEU A 190 4.82 2.01 -6.33
CA LEU A 190 6.10 1.42 -6.76
C LEU A 190 6.52 1.93 -8.15
N ALA A 191 5.55 2.28 -9.01
CA ALA A 191 5.79 2.90 -10.32
C ALA A 191 6.05 4.42 -10.26
N GLY A 192 6.05 5.02 -9.05
CA GLY A 192 6.34 6.44 -8.85
C GLY A 192 5.12 7.35 -8.74
N ALA A 193 3.90 6.82 -8.52
CA ALA A 193 2.80 7.66 -8.07
C ALA A 193 3.05 8.11 -6.61
N PRO A 194 2.85 9.39 -6.25
CA PRO A 194 3.01 9.83 -4.88
C PRO A 194 1.82 9.40 -4.02
N GLY A 195 2.07 8.97 -2.78
CA GLY A 195 1.01 8.60 -1.84
C GLY A 195 1.38 7.48 -0.86
N ILE A 196 0.33 6.85 -0.32
CA ILE A 196 0.40 5.76 0.66
C ILE A 196 -0.64 4.70 0.31
N ALA A 197 -0.24 3.44 0.38
CA ALA A 197 -1.14 2.29 0.37
C ALA A 197 -0.75 1.37 1.53
N GLY A 198 -1.69 0.86 2.31
CA GLY A 198 -1.35 -0.01 3.41
C GLY A 198 -2.50 -0.86 3.93
N TYR A 199 -2.15 -2.01 4.50
CA TYR A 199 -3.04 -2.84 5.32
C TYR A 199 -2.69 -2.63 6.80
N PHE A 200 -3.65 -2.10 7.54
CA PHE A 200 -3.48 -1.63 8.91
C PHE A 200 -4.36 -2.42 9.88
N ASN A 201 -3.72 -3.31 10.65
CA ASN A 201 -4.40 -4.27 11.52
C ASN A 201 -4.91 -3.70 12.86
N MET A 202 -4.76 -2.40 13.15
CA MET A 202 -5.34 -1.76 14.34
C MET A 202 -6.54 -0.86 14.04
N LEU A 203 -6.93 -0.71 12.77
CA LEU A 203 -8.11 0.04 12.39
C LEU A 203 -9.37 -0.81 12.61
N ARG A 204 -9.92 -0.73 13.83
CA ARG A 204 -11.01 -1.62 14.32
C ARG A 204 -12.42 -1.05 14.18
N THR A 205 -12.59 0.16 13.65
CA THR A 205 -13.88 0.81 13.41
C THR A 205 -13.83 1.64 12.13
N SER A 206 -14.94 1.80 11.42
CA SER A 206 -15.02 2.68 10.23
C SER A 206 -14.54 4.08 10.50
N GLU A 207 -15.00 4.64 11.61
CA GLU A 207 -14.69 6.02 11.98
C GLU A 207 -13.18 6.21 12.11
N TYR A 208 -12.51 5.35 12.90
CA TYR A 208 -11.06 5.40 13.06
C TYR A 208 -10.31 5.13 11.74
N ALA A 209 -10.82 4.23 10.88
CA ALA A 209 -10.22 4.00 9.57
C ALA A 209 -10.32 5.22 8.65
N GLY A 210 -11.46 5.92 8.66
CA GLY A 210 -11.66 7.18 7.95
C GLY A 210 -10.75 8.30 8.47
N GLN A 211 -10.67 8.47 9.79
CA GLN A 211 -9.77 9.44 10.43
C GLN A 211 -8.30 9.16 10.09
N ALA A 212 -7.88 7.89 10.08
CA ALA A 212 -6.54 7.50 9.70
C ALA A 212 -6.25 7.84 8.23
N ALA A 213 -7.18 7.54 7.31
CA ALA A 213 -7.03 7.89 5.90
C ALA A 213 -6.94 9.41 5.67
N GLU A 214 -7.76 10.21 6.35
CA GLU A 214 -7.70 11.67 6.30
C GLU A 214 -6.35 12.21 6.83
N ALA A 215 -5.88 11.68 7.97
CA ALA A 215 -4.60 12.08 8.54
C ALA A 215 -3.40 11.72 7.64
N LEU A 216 -3.41 10.53 7.03
CA LEU A 216 -2.38 10.10 6.08
C LEU A 216 -2.38 10.94 4.80
N ARG A 217 -3.57 11.37 4.36
CA ARG A 217 -3.72 12.24 3.19
C ARG A 217 -3.14 13.62 3.42
N ALA A 218 -3.38 14.17 4.60
CA ALA A 218 -2.82 15.46 5.01
C ALA A 218 -1.28 15.44 5.05
N ASP A 219 -0.66 14.30 5.35
CA ASP A 219 0.80 14.15 5.45
C ASP A 219 1.51 14.07 4.09
N THR A 220 0.86 13.49 3.07
CA THR A 220 1.54 13.12 1.81
C THR A 220 1.15 13.95 0.59
N GLY A 221 -0.03 14.57 0.59
CA GLY A 221 -0.54 15.29 -0.58
C GLY A 221 -0.82 14.40 -1.81
N GLY A 222 -0.63 13.08 -1.70
CA GLY A 222 -0.85 12.09 -2.75
C GLY A 222 -2.10 11.23 -2.52
N SER A 223 -2.18 10.08 -3.19
CA SER A 223 -3.28 9.14 -3.00
C SER A 223 -3.13 8.35 -1.69
N VAL A 224 -4.24 7.95 -1.07
CA VAL A 224 -4.25 7.17 0.18
C VAL A 224 -5.19 5.98 0.08
N HIS A 225 -4.64 4.77 0.19
CA HIS A 225 -5.40 3.52 0.09
C HIS A 225 -5.20 2.69 1.37
N VAL A 226 -6.27 2.52 2.15
CA VAL A 226 -6.23 1.86 3.45
C VAL A 226 -7.04 0.56 3.37
N LEU A 227 -6.40 -0.57 3.61
CA LEU A 227 -7.04 -1.87 3.78
C LEU A 227 -7.11 -2.18 5.28
N THR A 228 -8.23 -2.74 5.74
CA THR A 228 -8.49 -3.03 7.17
C THR A 228 -9.06 -4.44 7.37
N ASP A 229 -9.15 -4.88 8.63
CA ASP A 229 -9.86 -6.13 9.00
C ASP A 229 -11.39 -5.95 9.09
N LEU A 230 -11.89 -4.71 8.93
CA LEU A 230 -13.33 -4.42 9.01
C LEU A 230 -14.09 -5.12 7.89
N ARG A 231 -15.34 -5.47 8.12
CA ARG A 231 -16.23 -5.94 7.06
C ARG A 231 -16.76 -4.76 6.25
N THR A 232 -17.11 -4.96 4.98
CA THR A 232 -17.54 -3.86 4.10
C THR A 232 -18.73 -3.06 4.62
N HIS A 233 -19.72 -3.73 5.22
CA HIS A 233 -20.87 -3.04 5.83
C HIS A 233 -20.49 -2.18 7.05
N GLU A 234 -19.30 -2.37 7.60
CA GLU A 234 -18.75 -1.59 8.70
C GLU A 234 -17.83 -0.48 8.22
N LEU A 235 -17.51 -0.40 6.91
CA LEU A 235 -16.62 0.62 6.36
C LEU A 235 -17.32 1.98 6.30
N PRO A 236 -16.56 3.08 6.41
CA PRO A 236 -17.15 4.39 6.22
C PRO A 236 -17.65 4.44 4.78
N SER A 237 -18.94 4.66 4.59
CA SER A 237 -19.43 5.07 3.28
C SER A 237 -18.57 6.27 2.86
N PRO A 238 -18.04 6.30 1.63
CA PRO A 238 -17.33 7.47 1.14
C PRO A 238 -18.23 8.65 1.46
N LYS A 239 -17.80 9.54 2.37
CA LYS A 239 -18.55 10.76 2.65
C LYS A 239 -18.66 11.40 1.28
N GLU A 240 -19.87 11.38 0.72
CA GLU A 240 -20.19 12.01 -0.55
C GLU A 240 -19.54 13.39 -0.44
N ALA A 241 -18.56 13.69 -1.30
CA ALA A 241 -17.87 14.97 -1.27
C ALA A 241 -18.97 16.02 -1.10
N PRO A 242 -18.87 16.94 -0.12
CA PRO A 242 -19.97 17.81 0.27
C PRO A 242 -20.57 18.35 -1.02
N ARG A 243 -21.82 17.93 -1.30
CA ARG A 243 -22.44 18.24 -2.60
C ARG A 243 -22.24 19.73 -2.79
N PRO A 244 -21.73 20.18 -3.96
CA PRO A 244 -21.57 21.60 -4.20
C PRO A 244 -22.87 22.27 -3.77
N PRO A 245 -22.80 23.33 -2.94
CA PRO A 245 -24.00 23.93 -2.38
C PRO A 245 -24.98 24.13 -3.53
N LYS A 246 -26.20 23.61 -3.39
CA LYS A 246 -27.20 23.75 -4.44
C LYS A 246 -27.18 25.22 -4.86
N PRO A 247 -26.92 25.54 -6.14
CA PRO A 247 -26.80 26.92 -6.56
C PRO A 247 -28.04 27.67 -6.08
N ASP A 248 -27.84 28.80 -5.39
CA ASP A 248 -28.94 29.62 -4.91
C ASP A 248 -29.91 29.86 -6.09
N PRO A 249 -31.22 29.62 -5.95
CA PRO A 249 -32.18 29.88 -7.01
C PRO A 249 -32.05 31.29 -7.62
N ARG A 250 -31.54 32.27 -6.86
CA ARG A 250 -31.21 33.61 -7.37
C ARG A 250 -30.05 33.60 -8.34
N THR A 251 -29.00 32.81 -8.09
CA THR A 251 -27.85 32.65 -9.00
C THR A 251 -28.29 31.95 -10.29
N ILE A 252 -29.16 30.94 -10.19
CA ILE A 252 -29.74 30.28 -11.37
C ILE A 252 -30.57 31.29 -12.19
N ALA A 253 -31.43 32.07 -11.53
CA ALA A 253 -32.24 33.10 -12.19
C ALA A 253 -31.39 34.20 -12.83
N ALA A 254 -30.28 34.61 -12.19
CA ALA A 254 -29.35 35.60 -12.73
C ALA A 254 -28.61 35.08 -13.98
N ILE A 255 -28.15 33.82 -13.96
CA ILE A 255 -27.49 33.19 -15.12
C ILE A 255 -28.48 33.09 -16.29
N LEU A 256 -29.71 32.63 -16.03
CA LEU A 256 -30.76 32.54 -17.06
C LEU A 256 -31.16 33.92 -17.60
N GLY A 257 -31.30 34.92 -16.72
CA GLY A 257 -31.60 36.30 -17.10
C GLY A 257 -30.49 36.92 -17.95
N ALA A 258 -29.23 36.74 -17.58
CA ALA A 258 -28.09 37.22 -18.36
C ALA A 258 -28.04 36.53 -19.74
N GLY A 259 -28.29 35.22 -19.80
CA GLY A 259 -28.40 34.48 -21.06
C GLY A 259 -29.50 35.02 -21.97
N ALA A 260 -30.69 35.31 -21.42
CA ALA A 260 -31.79 35.90 -22.17
C ALA A 260 -31.46 37.29 -22.72
N ILE A 261 -30.78 38.14 -21.93
CA ILE A 261 -30.35 39.48 -22.36
C ILE A 261 -29.35 39.38 -23.52
N VAL A 262 -28.38 38.46 -23.44
CA VAL A 262 -27.40 38.24 -24.53
C VAL A 262 -28.11 37.79 -25.81
N ILE A 263 -29.06 36.85 -25.71
CA ILE A 263 -29.86 36.39 -26.87
C ILE A 263 -30.63 37.55 -27.51
N VAL A 264 -31.28 38.40 -26.69
CA VAL A 264 -32.01 39.58 -27.20
C VAL A 264 -31.07 40.57 -27.86
N LEU A 265 -29.91 40.87 -27.26
CA LEU A 265 -28.90 41.77 -27.84
C LEU A 265 -28.39 41.26 -29.18
N VAL A 266 -28.03 39.98 -29.26
CA VAL A 266 -27.60 39.34 -30.52
C VAL A 266 -28.70 39.45 -31.58
N TRP A 267 -29.95 39.16 -31.21
CA TRP A 267 -31.09 39.26 -32.13
C TRP A 267 -31.29 40.69 -32.66
N VAL A 268 -31.25 41.71 -31.78
CA VAL A 268 -31.39 43.12 -32.16
C VAL A 268 -30.26 43.54 -33.11
N ILE A 269 -29.01 43.17 -32.80
CA ILE A 269 -27.85 43.49 -33.64
C ILE A 269 -28.00 42.85 -35.02
N THR A 270 -28.39 41.57 -35.10
CA THR A 270 -28.61 40.90 -36.39
C THR A 270 -29.72 41.55 -37.21
N ARG A 271 -30.83 41.94 -36.58
CA ARG A 271 -31.94 42.64 -37.23
C ARG A 271 -31.56 44.03 -37.74
N TRP A 272 -30.67 44.72 -37.04
CA TRP A 272 -30.22 46.05 -37.42
C TRP A 272 -29.29 45.99 -38.64
N LEU A 273 -28.39 45.00 -38.69
CA LEU A 273 -27.48 44.77 -39.81
C LEU A 273 -28.18 44.35 -41.11
N ASP A 274 -29.36 43.73 -41.04
CA ASP A 274 -30.15 43.35 -42.24
C ASP A 274 -30.90 44.54 -42.89
N HIS A 275 -30.91 45.72 -42.26
CA HIS A 275 -31.64 46.90 -42.74
C HIS A 275 -30.77 48.01 -43.35
N ASP A 276 -29.44 47.82 -43.39
CA ASP A 276 -28.47 48.66 -44.11
C ASP A 276 -28.02 47.99 -45.41
#